data_AF-A0A945GT05-F1
#
_entry.id   AF-A0A945GT05-F1
#
_cell.length_a   1.000
_cell.length_b   1.000
_cell.length_c   1.000
_cell.angle_alpha   90.00
_cell.angle_beta   90.00
_cell.angle_gamma   90.00
#
_symmetry.space_group_name_H-M   'P 1'
#
loop_
_entity.id
_entity.type
_entity.pdbx_description
1 polymer ?
#
loop_
_entity_poly.entity_id
_entity_poly.type
_entity_poly.pdbx_seq_one_letter_code
_entity_poly.pdbx_strand_id
1 'polypeptide(L)'
;MPEYLPHEIPVLYHDDYIVALEKPSGLLSVKGIGPTKIDCLAVRVASAIEGARTVHRLDMDTSGVMVMARDADTHRELSRQFQDREVEKEYIAVVGGVVNQECGVIDIPIRKDMDNPPKQCVDFDQGKPSQTNWSVLEREQDRTRLLLKPSTGRSHQLRIHLRELGHPILGDDLYAPPELQGMSNRLQLHAQSLIVTHPATNERLAFLSTCPF
;
A
#
# COMPACT_ATOMS: atom_id res chain seq x y z
N MET A 1 11.64 7.86 -20.57
CA MET A 1 10.43 7.02 -20.79
C MET A 1 10.48 5.93 -19.74
N PRO A 2 9.37 5.55 -19.08
CA PRO A 2 9.41 4.45 -18.13
C PRO A 2 9.87 3.17 -18.85
N GLU A 3 10.83 2.49 -18.27
CA GLU A 3 11.20 1.15 -18.68
C GLU A 3 10.17 0.17 -18.09
N TYR A 4 9.85 -0.88 -18.83
CA TYR A 4 8.89 -1.89 -18.38
C TYR A 4 9.61 -3.21 -18.19
N LEU A 5 9.33 -3.90 -17.09
CA LEU A 5 9.70 -5.30 -16.95
C LEU A 5 8.81 -6.17 -17.84
N PRO A 6 9.22 -7.43 -18.12
CA PRO A 6 8.31 -8.43 -18.67
C PRO A 6 6.98 -8.40 -17.91
N HIS A 7 5.87 -8.44 -18.66
CA HIS A 7 4.50 -8.31 -18.16
C HIS A 7 4.02 -6.89 -17.80
N GLU A 8 4.57 -5.86 -18.47
CA GLU A 8 4.06 -4.46 -18.47
C GLU A 8 4.00 -3.79 -17.09
N ILE A 9 4.89 -4.18 -16.17
CA ILE A 9 5.02 -3.49 -14.87
C ILE A 9 5.95 -2.28 -15.07
N PRO A 10 5.47 -1.04 -14.86
CA PRO A 10 6.31 0.14 -14.97
C PRO A 10 7.42 0.13 -13.91
N VAL A 11 8.66 0.39 -14.35
CA VAL A 11 9.82 0.62 -13.49
C VAL A 11 9.94 2.12 -13.28
N LEU A 12 9.88 2.54 -12.02
CA LEU A 12 10.04 3.93 -11.61
C LEU A 12 11.52 4.29 -11.42
N TYR A 13 12.31 3.32 -10.97
CA TYR A 13 13.73 3.47 -10.70
C TYR A 13 14.41 2.10 -10.61
N HIS A 14 15.65 1.99 -11.05
CA HIS A 14 16.49 0.83 -10.76
C HIS A 14 17.98 1.21 -10.76
N ASP A 15 18.73 0.61 -9.85
CA ASP A 15 20.19 0.61 -9.79
C ASP A 15 20.65 -0.76 -9.25
N ASP A 16 21.93 -0.95 -8.91
CA ASP A 16 22.47 -2.22 -8.41
C ASP A 16 21.90 -2.71 -7.07
N TYR A 17 21.19 -1.87 -6.33
CA TYR A 17 20.69 -2.13 -4.98
C TYR A 17 19.16 -2.20 -4.92
N ILE A 18 18.47 -1.27 -5.60
CA ILE A 18 17.03 -1.06 -5.49
C ILE A 18 16.36 -1.21 -6.86
N VAL A 19 15.15 -1.77 -6.85
CA VAL A 19 14.18 -1.56 -7.93
C VAL A 19 12.88 -1.01 -7.34
N ALA A 20 12.42 0.12 -7.86
CA ALA A 20 11.13 0.72 -7.55
C ALA A 20 10.18 0.54 -8.74
N LEU A 21 8.94 0.12 -8.43
CA LEU A 21 7.96 -0.35 -9.40
C LEU A 21 6.62 0.30 -9.12
N GLU A 22 5.80 0.44 -10.17
CA GLU A 22 4.39 0.77 -10.03
C GLU A 22 3.57 -0.52 -10.08
N LYS A 23 3.13 -1.01 -8.92
CA LYS A 23 2.28 -2.21 -8.85
C LYS A 23 0.88 -1.87 -9.36
N PRO A 24 0.32 -2.60 -10.35
CA PRO A 24 -1.07 -2.42 -10.73
C PRO A 24 -2.03 -2.96 -9.66
N SER A 25 -3.27 -2.50 -9.68
CA SER A 25 -4.37 -3.09 -8.90
C SER A 25 -4.68 -4.50 -9.42
N GLY A 26 -5.08 -5.40 -8.52
CA GLY A 26 -5.42 -6.79 -8.84
C GLY A 26 -4.22 -7.74 -8.91
N LEU A 27 -2.99 -7.23 -8.84
CA LEU A 27 -1.78 -8.06 -8.77
C LEU A 27 -1.32 -8.23 -7.31
N LEU A 28 -1.11 -9.48 -6.89
CA LEU A 28 -0.52 -9.77 -5.59
C LEU A 28 0.92 -9.23 -5.50
N SER A 29 1.30 -8.66 -4.35
CA SER A 29 2.70 -8.27 -4.10
C SER A 29 3.63 -9.48 -3.96
N VAL A 30 3.17 -10.53 -3.27
CA VAL A 30 3.88 -11.79 -3.02
C VAL A 30 2.94 -12.97 -3.24
N LYS A 31 3.49 -14.18 -3.38
CA LYS A 31 2.70 -15.41 -3.55
C LYS A 31 1.64 -15.53 -2.46
N GLY A 32 0.40 -15.78 -2.87
CA GLY A 32 -0.70 -16.12 -1.96
C GLY A 32 -0.69 -17.60 -1.59
N ILE A 33 -1.68 -18.00 -0.80
CA ILE A 33 -1.89 -19.40 -0.44
C ILE A 33 -2.69 -20.09 -1.56
N GLY A 34 -2.16 -21.19 -2.08
CA GLY A 34 -2.81 -22.03 -3.10
C GLY A 34 -2.21 -21.88 -4.51
N PRO A 35 -2.41 -22.89 -5.37
CA PRO A 35 -1.73 -22.99 -6.67
C PRO A 35 -2.13 -21.90 -7.67
N THR A 36 -3.31 -21.30 -7.52
CA THR A 36 -3.80 -20.21 -8.38
C THR A 36 -3.27 -18.83 -7.99
N LYS A 37 -2.59 -18.71 -6.83
CA LYS A 37 -2.08 -17.43 -6.29
C LYS A 37 -0.56 -17.32 -6.37
N ILE A 38 0.05 -17.99 -7.35
CA ILE A 38 1.51 -18.01 -7.55
C ILE A 38 1.97 -16.78 -8.34
N ASP A 39 1.16 -16.31 -9.29
CA ASP A 39 1.47 -15.11 -10.05
C ASP A 39 1.35 -13.86 -9.16
N CYS A 40 2.44 -13.10 -9.08
CA CYS A 40 2.59 -11.94 -8.22
C CYS A 40 3.77 -11.09 -8.68
N LEU A 41 3.82 -9.83 -8.20
CA LEU A 41 4.88 -8.88 -8.50
C LEU A 41 6.27 -9.48 -8.19
N ALA A 42 6.45 -10.04 -6.99
CA ALA A 42 7.74 -10.59 -6.58
C ALA A 42 8.28 -11.67 -7.53
N VAL A 43 7.40 -12.54 -8.06
CA VAL A 43 7.80 -13.60 -9.00
C VAL A 43 8.16 -13.03 -10.36
N ARG A 44 7.33 -12.12 -10.90
CA ARG A 44 7.58 -11.47 -12.19
C ARG A 44 8.88 -10.66 -12.19
N VAL A 45 9.16 -9.96 -11.08
CA VAL A 45 10.40 -9.19 -10.91
C VAL A 45 11.60 -10.11 -10.76
N ALA A 46 11.50 -11.15 -9.91
CA ALA A 46 12.61 -12.10 -9.72
C ALA A 46 12.96 -12.90 -10.99
N SER A 47 12.03 -13.08 -11.94
CA SER A 47 12.33 -13.69 -13.24
C SER A 47 13.10 -12.76 -14.19
N ALA A 48 13.08 -11.45 -13.96
CA ALA A 48 13.72 -10.45 -14.81
C ALA A 48 14.96 -9.82 -14.17
N ILE A 49 14.98 -9.72 -12.83
CA ILE A 49 16.05 -9.14 -12.03
C ILE A 49 16.49 -10.19 -11.03
N GLU A 50 17.67 -10.76 -11.27
CA GLU A 50 18.29 -11.72 -10.35
C GLU A 50 18.50 -11.09 -8.97
N GLY A 51 18.27 -11.88 -7.92
CA GLY A 51 18.46 -11.45 -6.54
C GLY A 51 17.35 -10.57 -5.97
N ALA A 52 16.34 -10.19 -6.78
CA ALA A 52 15.23 -9.35 -6.35
C ALA A 52 14.44 -9.96 -5.16
N ARG A 53 14.28 -9.18 -4.09
CA ARG A 53 13.67 -9.60 -2.82
C ARG A 53 12.67 -8.55 -2.33
N THR A 54 11.55 -9.03 -1.82
CA THR A 54 10.48 -8.18 -1.28
C THR A 54 10.83 -7.70 0.13
N VAL A 55 10.78 -6.38 0.38
CA VAL A 55 11.04 -5.80 1.71
C VAL A 55 9.78 -5.25 2.39
N HIS A 56 8.74 -4.95 1.60
CA HIS A 56 7.40 -4.55 2.07
C HIS A 56 6.34 -5.03 1.09
N ARG A 57 5.05 -4.82 1.37
CA ARG A 57 3.96 -5.30 0.50
C ARG A 57 2.81 -4.30 0.45
N LEU A 58 2.17 -4.25 -0.71
CA LEU A 58 0.84 -3.68 -0.88
C LEU A 58 -0.22 -4.78 -0.90
N ASP A 59 -1.47 -4.43 -0.59
CA ASP A 59 -2.61 -5.34 -0.82
C ASP A 59 -2.79 -5.60 -2.31
N MET A 60 -3.49 -6.70 -2.66
CA MET A 60 -3.70 -7.11 -4.05
C MET A 60 -4.32 -5.96 -4.88
N ASP A 61 -5.37 -5.35 -4.36
CA ASP A 61 -6.13 -4.31 -5.05
C ASP A 61 -5.60 -2.89 -4.81
N THR A 62 -4.59 -2.73 -3.95
CA THR A 62 -3.88 -1.46 -3.82
C THR A 62 -2.88 -1.32 -4.96
N SER A 63 -2.91 -0.22 -5.70
CA SER A 63 -1.89 0.09 -6.72
C SER A 63 -0.81 1.03 -6.17
N GLY A 64 0.26 1.24 -6.94
CA GLY A 64 1.22 2.33 -6.73
C GLY A 64 2.62 1.84 -6.37
N VAL A 65 3.40 2.71 -5.74
CA VAL A 65 4.82 2.52 -5.51
C VAL A 65 5.11 1.32 -4.62
N MET A 66 5.97 0.42 -5.10
CA MET A 66 6.57 -0.66 -4.33
C MET A 66 8.07 -0.74 -4.60
N VAL A 67 8.85 -1.08 -3.59
CA VAL A 67 10.32 -1.15 -3.64
C VAL A 67 10.74 -2.57 -3.30
N MET A 68 11.71 -3.09 -4.04
CA MET A 68 12.35 -4.36 -3.81
C MET A 68 13.87 -4.18 -3.76
N ALA A 69 14.54 -4.98 -2.94
CA ALA A 69 15.98 -5.05 -2.89
C ALA A 69 16.51 -5.95 -4.00
N ARG A 70 17.71 -5.73 -4.52
CA ARG A 70 18.36 -6.57 -5.54
C ARG A 70 19.36 -7.59 -4.97
N ASP A 71 19.70 -7.47 -3.70
CA ASP A 71 20.60 -8.39 -3.01
C ASP A 71 20.21 -8.59 -1.53
N ALA A 72 20.93 -9.48 -0.83
CA ALA A 72 20.64 -9.83 0.55
C ALA A 72 20.98 -8.73 1.56
N ASP A 73 22.02 -7.94 1.32
CA ASP A 73 22.47 -6.87 2.22
C ASP A 73 21.52 -5.67 2.10
N THR A 74 21.17 -5.28 0.88
CA THR A 74 20.12 -4.28 0.59
C THR A 74 18.78 -4.69 1.18
N HIS A 75 18.42 -5.98 1.08
CA HIS A 75 17.19 -6.48 1.68
C HIS A 75 17.19 -6.28 3.20
N ARG A 76 18.30 -6.58 3.89
CA ARG A 76 18.40 -6.38 5.34
C ARG A 76 18.28 -4.91 5.71
N GLU A 77 18.99 -4.02 5.03
CA GLU A 77 18.95 -2.59 5.34
C GLU A 77 17.57 -1.97 5.08
N LEU A 78 16.96 -2.23 3.93
CA LEU A 78 15.61 -1.72 3.66
C LEU A 78 14.59 -2.31 4.63
N SER A 79 14.66 -3.60 4.95
CA SER A 79 13.76 -4.21 5.93
C SER A 79 13.88 -3.54 7.30
N ARG A 80 15.10 -3.17 7.72
CA ARG A 80 15.36 -2.41 8.93
C ARG A 80 14.69 -1.03 8.86
N GLN A 81 14.84 -0.28 7.77
CA GLN A 81 14.18 1.03 7.60
C GLN A 81 12.65 0.94 7.73
N PHE A 82 12.03 -0.10 7.16
CA PHE A 82 10.58 -0.33 7.31
C PHE A 82 10.20 -0.70 8.74
N GLN A 83 11.01 -1.53 9.41
CA GLN A 83 10.78 -1.94 10.80
C GLN A 83 10.91 -0.75 11.77
N ASP A 84 11.93 0.08 11.57
CA ASP A 84 12.27 1.24 12.41
C ASP A 84 11.45 2.48 12.03
N ARG A 85 10.57 2.37 11.01
CA ARG A 85 9.66 3.42 10.53
C ARG A 85 10.39 4.66 10.01
N GLU A 86 11.55 4.45 9.41
CA GLU A 86 12.35 5.51 8.79
C GLU A 86 11.84 5.90 7.40
N VAL A 87 11.05 5.02 6.77
CA VAL A 87 10.42 5.27 5.47
C VAL A 87 9.22 6.20 5.61
N GLU A 88 9.04 7.08 4.62
CA GLU A 88 7.83 7.90 4.51
C GLU A 88 6.94 7.34 3.41
N LYS A 89 5.67 7.13 3.73
CA LYS A 89 4.69 6.58 2.80
C LYS A 89 3.51 7.54 2.70
N GLU A 90 3.10 7.83 1.48
CA GLU A 90 1.90 8.59 1.22
C GLU A 90 0.97 7.81 0.30
N TYR A 91 -0.31 7.82 0.64
CA TYR A 91 -1.36 7.18 -0.13
C TYR A 91 -2.44 8.18 -0.45
N ILE A 92 -3.07 7.99 -1.60
CA ILE A 92 -4.30 8.67 -1.97
C ILE A 92 -5.44 7.67 -1.87
N ALA A 93 -6.54 8.08 -1.25
CA ALA A 93 -7.77 7.30 -1.23
C ALA A 93 -8.97 8.17 -1.57
N VAL A 94 -9.97 7.57 -2.22
CA VAL A 94 -11.30 8.18 -2.37
C VAL A 94 -12.27 7.40 -1.49
N VAL A 95 -12.91 8.10 -0.55
CA VAL A 95 -13.84 7.51 0.43
C VAL A 95 -15.27 7.96 0.17
N GLY A 96 -16.23 7.15 0.61
CA GLY A 96 -17.64 7.48 0.55
C GLY A 96 -18.03 8.61 1.52
N GLY A 97 -18.88 9.51 1.06
CA GLY A 97 -19.40 10.64 1.82
C GLY A 97 -18.44 11.82 1.94
N VAL A 98 -18.91 12.86 2.62
CA VAL A 98 -18.17 14.12 2.84
C VAL A 98 -17.53 14.07 4.23
N VAL A 99 -16.20 14.06 4.28
CA VAL A 99 -15.45 14.14 5.54
C VAL A 99 -15.42 15.59 6.02
N ASN A 100 -16.04 15.88 7.16
CA ASN A 100 -16.23 17.26 7.62
C ASN A 100 -14.93 17.89 8.16
N GLN A 101 -14.04 17.11 8.76
CA GLN A 101 -12.77 17.61 9.30
C GLN A 101 -11.72 17.72 8.18
N GLU A 102 -10.80 18.68 8.31
CA GLU A 102 -9.72 18.88 7.33
C GLU A 102 -8.59 17.86 7.45
N CYS A 103 -8.34 17.36 8.67
CA CYS A 103 -7.30 16.39 8.94
C CYS A 103 -7.55 15.68 10.27
N GLY A 104 -6.84 14.58 10.49
CA GLY A 104 -6.90 13.86 11.75
C GLY A 104 -5.88 12.73 11.87
N VAL A 105 -5.95 12.05 13.01
CA VAL A 105 -5.17 10.86 13.31
C VAL A 105 -6.12 9.74 13.69
N ILE A 106 -5.93 8.58 13.10
CA ILE A 106 -6.64 7.35 13.47
C ILE A 106 -5.62 6.46 14.16
N ASP A 107 -5.84 6.19 15.45
CA ASP A 107 -4.95 5.38 16.29
C ASP A 107 -5.77 4.27 16.96
N ILE A 108 -5.97 3.19 16.19
CA ILE A 108 -6.75 2.04 16.63
C ILE A 108 -5.98 0.76 16.30
N PRO A 109 -5.86 -0.19 17.24
CA PRO A 109 -5.09 -1.42 17.04
C PRO A 109 -5.82 -2.42 16.12
N ILE A 110 -5.06 -3.14 15.30
CA ILE A 110 -5.59 -4.08 14.29
C ILE A 110 -4.97 -5.47 14.44
N ARG A 111 -5.78 -6.51 14.24
CA ARG A 111 -5.30 -7.88 14.03
C ARG A 111 -6.07 -8.58 12.91
N LYS A 112 -5.64 -9.80 12.59
CA LYS A 112 -6.34 -10.70 11.68
C LYS A 112 -7.71 -11.07 12.25
N ASP A 113 -8.73 -11.03 11.41
CA ASP A 113 -10.04 -11.62 11.70
C ASP A 113 -9.93 -13.14 11.46
N MET A 114 -10.10 -13.91 12.54
CA MET A 114 -9.96 -15.36 12.49
C MET A 114 -11.20 -16.04 11.93
N ASP A 115 -12.35 -15.39 12.01
CA ASP A 115 -13.64 -15.92 11.57
C ASP A 115 -13.87 -15.61 10.08
N ASN A 116 -13.31 -14.50 9.59
CA ASN A 116 -13.52 -14.02 8.21
C ASN A 116 -12.23 -13.79 7.41
N PRO A 117 -11.31 -14.76 7.26
CA PRO A 117 -10.11 -14.57 6.44
C PRO A 117 -10.47 -14.24 4.98
N PRO A 118 -9.80 -13.27 4.32
CA PRO A 118 -8.57 -12.59 4.71
C PRO A 118 -8.77 -11.27 5.49
N LYS A 119 -9.98 -10.97 5.98
CA LYS A 119 -10.28 -9.72 6.68
C LYS A 119 -9.42 -9.57 7.94
N GLN A 120 -9.35 -8.32 8.36
CA GLN A 120 -8.69 -7.84 9.57
C GLN A 120 -9.77 -7.11 10.38
N CYS A 121 -9.59 -6.96 11.69
CA CYS A 121 -10.52 -6.30 12.58
C CYS A 121 -9.80 -5.42 13.60
N VAL A 122 -10.54 -4.46 14.15
CA VAL A 122 -10.10 -3.67 15.32
C VAL A 122 -10.22 -4.54 16.55
N ASP A 123 -9.19 -4.54 17.39
CA ASP A 123 -9.19 -5.26 18.66
C ASP A 123 -8.27 -4.54 19.66
N PHE A 124 -8.84 -4.00 20.73
CA PHE A 124 -8.09 -3.21 21.72
C PHE A 124 -7.28 -4.06 22.70
N ASP A 125 -7.58 -5.34 22.82
CA ASP A 125 -6.90 -6.25 23.75
C ASP A 125 -5.73 -6.99 23.08
N GLN A 126 -5.94 -7.45 21.85
CA GLN A 126 -5.00 -8.31 21.12
C GLN A 126 -4.50 -7.70 19.80
N GLY A 127 -5.04 -6.56 19.39
CA GLY A 127 -4.61 -5.86 18.19
C GLY A 127 -3.21 -5.28 18.32
N LYS A 128 -2.49 -5.22 17.20
CA LYS A 128 -1.21 -4.53 17.14
C LYS A 128 -1.46 -3.02 16.99
N PRO A 129 -0.75 -2.15 17.73
CA PRO A 129 -0.86 -0.70 17.56
C PRO A 129 -0.68 -0.31 16.11
N SER A 130 -1.58 0.56 15.63
CA SER A 130 -1.56 1.03 14.27
C SER A 130 -2.11 2.44 14.15
N GLN A 131 -1.37 3.29 13.44
CA GLN A 131 -1.66 4.71 13.37
C GLN A 131 -1.55 5.23 11.93
N THR A 132 -2.52 6.06 11.55
CA THR A 132 -2.60 6.71 10.24
C THR A 132 -2.94 8.19 10.43
N ASN A 133 -2.07 9.08 9.92
CA ASN A 133 -2.42 10.48 9.75
C ASN A 133 -3.15 10.65 8.42
N TRP A 134 -4.11 11.56 8.36
CA TRP A 134 -4.84 11.85 7.14
C TRP A 134 -5.19 13.33 7.01
N SER A 135 -5.35 13.80 5.78
CA SER A 135 -5.85 15.14 5.45
C SER A 135 -6.73 15.10 4.20
N VAL A 136 -7.74 15.94 4.17
CA VAL A 136 -8.59 16.14 2.99
C VAL A 136 -7.80 16.87 1.92
N LEU A 137 -7.87 16.36 0.69
CA LEU A 137 -7.35 17.02 -0.50
C LEU A 137 -8.48 17.69 -1.28
N GLU A 138 -9.61 17.01 -1.41
CA GLU A 138 -10.73 17.47 -2.22
C GLU A 138 -12.04 16.86 -1.69
N ARG A 139 -13.13 17.63 -1.78
CA ARG A 139 -14.49 17.19 -1.43
C ARG A 139 -15.39 17.34 -2.64
N GLU A 140 -16.15 16.30 -2.90
CA GLU A 140 -17.23 16.28 -3.89
C GLU A 140 -18.57 16.07 -3.18
N GLN A 141 -19.67 15.92 -3.92
CA GLN A 141 -21.01 15.80 -3.34
C GLN A 141 -21.21 14.53 -2.51
N ASP A 142 -20.63 13.41 -2.94
CA ASP A 142 -20.86 12.07 -2.39
C ASP A 142 -19.58 11.34 -1.96
N ARG A 143 -18.42 12.00 -2.06
CA ARG A 143 -17.10 11.41 -1.81
C ARG A 143 -16.07 12.45 -1.38
N THR A 144 -14.99 11.97 -0.79
CA THR A 144 -13.85 12.80 -0.38
C THR A 144 -12.54 12.14 -0.81
N ARG A 145 -11.62 12.93 -1.37
CA ARG A 145 -10.24 12.50 -1.63
C ARG A 145 -9.37 12.83 -0.42
N LEU A 146 -8.66 11.83 0.07
CA LEU A 146 -7.79 11.92 1.24
C LEU A 146 -6.35 11.62 0.88
N LEU A 147 -5.43 12.37 1.48
CA LEU A 147 -4.02 11.99 1.65
C LEU A 147 -3.90 11.22 2.95
N LEU A 148 -3.23 10.06 2.92
CA LEU A 148 -3.01 9.20 4.08
C LEU A 148 -1.50 8.98 4.26
N LYS A 149 -1.03 9.09 5.50
CA LYS A 149 0.36 8.85 5.89
C LYS A 149 0.41 7.84 7.04
N PRO A 150 0.50 6.53 6.75
CA PRO A 150 0.51 5.51 7.79
C PRO A 150 1.89 5.40 8.47
N SER A 151 1.95 5.71 9.76
CA SER A 151 3.15 5.55 10.59
C SER A 151 3.50 4.07 10.80
N THR A 152 2.51 3.19 10.72
CA THR A 152 2.66 1.72 10.78
C THR A 152 2.33 1.08 9.42
N GLY A 153 2.40 -0.26 9.33
CA GLY A 153 2.13 -0.99 8.09
C GLY A 153 1.38 -2.30 8.36
N ARG A 154 0.24 -2.24 9.05
CA ARG A 154 -0.58 -3.44 9.30
C ARG A 154 -1.37 -3.82 8.06
N SER A 155 -1.67 -5.11 7.91
CA SER A 155 -2.50 -5.60 6.79
C SER A 155 -3.83 -4.86 6.78
N HIS A 156 -4.25 -4.36 5.62
CA HIS A 156 -5.51 -3.62 5.43
C HIS A 156 -5.69 -2.39 6.37
N GLN A 157 -4.59 -1.85 6.93
CA GLN A 157 -4.66 -0.78 7.94
C GLN A 157 -5.49 0.42 7.47
N LEU A 158 -5.16 0.98 6.30
CA LEU A 158 -5.83 2.17 5.76
C LEU A 158 -7.32 1.90 5.49
N ARG A 159 -7.63 0.71 4.95
CA ARG A 159 -8.99 0.27 4.64
C ARG A 159 -9.86 0.21 5.90
N ILE A 160 -9.34 -0.38 6.97
CA ILE A 160 -10.04 -0.45 8.26
C ILE A 160 -10.13 0.91 8.90
N HIS A 161 -9.02 1.64 9.00
CA HIS A 161 -9.00 2.97 9.63
C HIS A 161 -10.06 3.89 9.01
N LEU A 162 -10.16 3.93 7.69
CA LEU A 162 -11.15 4.74 6.99
C LEU A 162 -12.59 4.22 7.18
N ARG A 163 -12.80 2.89 7.23
CA ARG A 163 -14.10 2.33 7.65
C ARG A 163 -14.49 2.79 9.05
N GLU A 164 -13.57 2.74 10.01
CA GLU A 164 -13.81 3.13 11.42
C GLU A 164 -13.99 4.64 11.58
N LEU A 165 -13.42 5.44 10.68
CA LEU A 165 -13.73 6.86 10.56
C LEU A 165 -15.18 7.10 10.06
N GLY A 166 -15.88 6.06 9.60
CA GLY A 166 -17.21 6.14 9.00
C GLY A 166 -17.21 6.37 7.49
N HIS A 167 -16.03 6.37 6.86
CA HIS A 167 -15.82 6.73 5.46
C HIS A 167 -15.02 5.61 4.75
N PRO A 168 -15.61 4.44 4.48
CA PRO A 168 -14.91 3.36 3.81
C PRO A 168 -14.52 3.76 2.38
N ILE A 169 -13.43 3.16 1.89
CA ILE A 169 -12.86 3.44 0.57
C ILE A 169 -13.82 2.94 -0.53
N LEU A 170 -14.01 3.73 -1.59
CA LEU A 170 -14.83 3.34 -2.73
C LEU A 170 -14.24 2.10 -3.45
N GLY A 171 -15.12 1.18 -3.84
CA GLY A 171 -14.72 -0.08 -4.48
C GLY A 171 -14.00 -1.07 -3.56
N ASP A 172 -14.00 -0.85 -2.23
CA ASP A 172 -13.46 -1.81 -1.27
C ASP A 172 -14.40 -3.01 -1.09
N ASP A 173 -13.98 -4.16 -1.61
CA ASP A 173 -14.73 -5.42 -1.63
C ASP A 173 -14.82 -6.13 -0.27
N LEU A 174 -14.04 -5.72 0.72
CA LEU A 174 -13.99 -6.36 2.04
C LEU A 174 -14.69 -5.54 3.11
N TYR A 175 -14.60 -4.21 3.03
CA TYR A 175 -14.92 -3.30 4.12
C TYR A 175 -15.97 -2.24 3.78
N ALA A 176 -16.26 -2.00 2.50
CA ALA A 176 -17.33 -1.08 2.13
C ALA A 176 -18.69 -1.79 2.08
N PRO A 177 -19.78 -1.07 2.35
CA PRO A 177 -21.13 -1.56 2.07
C PRO A 177 -21.35 -1.69 0.55
N PRO A 178 -22.32 -2.52 0.09
CA PRO A 178 -22.52 -2.81 -1.33
C PRO A 178 -22.69 -1.58 -2.22
N GLU A 179 -23.32 -0.51 -1.71
CA GLU A 179 -23.53 0.73 -2.45
C GLU A 179 -22.20 1.40 -2.80
N LEU A 180 -21.29 1.52 -1.82
CA LEU A 180 -19.97 2.14 -2.00
C LEU A 180 -18.99 1.22 -2.74
N GLN A 181 -19.15 -0.11 -2.59
CA GLN A 181 -18.42 -1.09 -3.39
C GLN A 181 -18.77 -0.95 -4.88
N GLY A 182 -20.04 -0.72 -5.22
CA GLY A 182 -20.51 -0.57 -6.60
C GLY A 182 -20.12 0.75 -7.29
N MET A 183 -19.62 1.74 -6.55
CA MET A 183 -19.23 3.05 -7.10
C MET A 183 -17.90 3.05 -7.86
N SER A 184 -17.11 1.98 -7.77
CA SER A 184 -15.83 1.86 -8.47
C SER A 184 -15.54 0.39 -8.81
N ASN A 185 -14.98 0.15 -10.00
CA ASN A 185 -14.59 -1.19 -10.45
C ASN A 185 -13.30 -1.72 -9.78
N ARG A 186 -12.71 -0.95 -8.88
CA ARG A 186 -11.47 -1.27 -8.16
C ARG A 186 -11.41 -0.55 -6.82
N LEU A 187 -10.56 -1.02 -5.93
CA LEU A 187 -10.20 -0.29 -4.73
C LEU A 187 -9.56 1.06 -5.10
N GLN A 188 -10.18 2.15 -4.63
CA GLN A 188 -9.70 3.53 -4.79
C GLN A 188 -8.65 3.86 -3.71
N LEU A 189 -7.59 3.07 -3.67
CA LEU A 189 -6.42 3.25 -2.79
C LEU A 189 -5.14 3.09 -3.61
N HIS A 190 -4.28 4.10 -3.53
CA HIS A 190 -3.05 4.16 -4.32
C HIS A 190 -1.87 4.61 -3.45
N ALA A 191 -0.77 3.85 -3.46
CA ALA A 191 0.51 4.22 -2.87
C ALA A 191 1.20 5.26 -3.76
N GLN A 192 0.93 6.54 -3.50
CA GLN A 192 1.36 7.66 -4.32
C GLN A 192 2.87 7.87 -4.24
N SER A 193 3.43 7.86 -3.03
CA SER A 193 4.85 8.11 -2.85
C SER A 193 5.44 7.24 -1.75
N LEU A 194 6.73 6.92 -1.93
CA LEU A 194 7.55 6.22 -0.95
C LEU A 194 8.93 6.87 -0.95
N ILE A 195 9.39 7.25 0.24
CA ILE A 195 10.75 7.75 0.46
C ILE A 195 11.52 6.73 1.30
N VAL A 196 12.69 6.34 0.81
CA VAL A 196 13.64 5.45 1.49
C VAL A 196 15.04 6.07 1.49
N THR A 197 15.92 5.57 2.35
CA THR A 197 17.34 5.93 2.32
C THR A 197 18.09 4.87 1.51
N HIS A 198 18.81 5.30 0.48
CA HIS A 198 19.57 4.41 -0.39
C HIS A 198 20.64 3.64 0.42
N PRO A 199 20.68 2.29 0.39
CA PRO A 199 21.60 1.48 1.21
C PRO A 199 23.09 1.75 1.00
N ALA A 200 23.52 2.03 -0.23
CA ALA A 200 24.93 2.34 -0.53
C ALA A 200 25.30 3.82 -0.36
N THR A 201 24.48 4.76 -0.86
CA THR A 201 24.84 6.19 -0.89
C THR A 201 24.37 6.97 0.33
N ASN A 202 23.44 6.43 1.14
CA ASN A 202 22.73 7.11 2.22
C ASN A 202 21.91 8.33 1.76
N GLU A 203 21.69 8.51 0.46
CA GLU A 203 20.83 9.56 -0.07
C GLU A 203 19.35 9.20 0.11
N ARG A 204 18.50 10.20 0.31
CA ARG A 204 17.05 10.00 0.35
C ARG A 204 16.48 9.96 -1.06
N LEU A 205 15.90 8.83 -1.43
CA LEU A 205 15.24 8.64 -2.72
C LEU A 205 13.74 8.73 -2.55
N ALA A 206 13.09 9.60 -3.33
CA ALA A 206 11.65 9.72 -3.39
C ALA A 206 11.12 9.12 -4.69
N PHE A 207 10.25 8.14 -4.58
CA PHE A 207 9.56 7.52 -5.70
C PHE A 207 8.12 8.00 -5.76
N LEU A 208 7.64 8.32 -6.96
CA LEU A 208 6.30 8.85 -7.20
C LEU A 208 5.59 8.01 -8.26
N SER A 209 4.37 7.59 -7.96
CA SER A 209 3.40 7.06 -8.90
C SER A 209 2.15 7.94 -8.80
N THR A 210 1.69 8.49 -9.91
CA THR A 210 0.55 9.41 -9.88
C THR A 210 -0.74 8.64 -9.72
N CYS A 211 -1.56 9.02 -8.74
CA CYS A 211 -2.86 8.43 -8.48
C CYS A 211 -3.71 8.40 -9.77
N PRO A 212 -4.16 7.21 -10.22
CA PRO A 212 -4.80 7.04 -11.52
C PRO A 212 -6.31 7.34 -11.52
N PHE A 213 -6.81 7.92 -10.43
CA PHE A 213 -8.21 8.26 -10.19
C PHE A 213 -8.29 9.57 -9.45
#